data_AF-A0A534C0P9-F1
#
_entry.id   AF-A0A534C0P9-F1
#
_cell.length_a   1.000
_cell.length_b   1.000
_cell.length_c   1.000
_cell.angle_alpha   90.00
_cell.angle_beta   90.00
_cell.angle_gamma   90.00
#
_symmetry.space_group_name_H-M   'P 1'
#
loop_
_entity.id
_entity.type
_entity.pdbx_description
1 polymer ?
#
loop_
_entity_poly.entity_id
_entity_poly.type
_entity_poly.pdbx_seq_one_letter_code
_entity_poly.pdbx_strand_id
1 'polypeptide(L)'
;MSNWRSAGIIALAGVLNWAVAAGAQEPPRAEGATEAAKPQPARAPEPPSAQAVLLGQLCKIDIKGEKKDQWMRLPKAESSVTQHHLTVGGRSFDYTATAGTLIIRDDEDKPIASIGYVAYVRHDAKGGVRPLMFAFNGGPGSSSLWLHMGVLGPKRVVVSDPGPTPAGPYRTVDNEFG
;
A
#
# COMPACT_ATOMS: atom_id res chain seq x y z
N MET A 1 37.44 -33.99 -12.78
CA MET A 1 38.22 -32.79 -13.19
C MET A 1 37.29 -31.60 -13.22
N SER A 2 37.63 -30.57 -12.43
CA SER A 2 37.15 -29.17 -12.35
C SER A 2 35.63 -28.91 -12.39
N ASN A 3 34.92 -28.63 -11.29
CA ASN A 3 34.94 -27.47 -10.39
C ASN A 3 34.72 -26.10 -11.08
N TRP A 4 33.60 -25.45 -10.72
CA TRP A 4 33.58 -24.00 -10.47
C TRP A 4 32.77 -23.75 -9.19
N ARG A 5 33.45 -23.24 -8.16
CA ARG A 5 32.87 -22.61 -6.96
C ARG A 5 33.27 -21.14 -6.97
N SER A 6 32.51 -20.36 -6.21
CA SER A 6 32.82 -19.02 -5.67
C SER A 6 32.44 -17.85 -6.56
N ALA A 7 32.02 -16.68 -6.08
CA ALA A 7 31.55 -16.18 -4.77
C ALA A 7 31.33 -14.67 -4.97
N GLY A 8 30.44 -14.06 -4.16
CA GLY A 8 30.40 -12.61 -3.92
C GLY A 8 29.51 -11.83 -4.90
N ILE A 9 28.82 -10.75 -4.52
CA ILE A 9 28.99 -9.82 -3.39
C ILE A 9 27.59 -9.27 -3.03
N ILE A 10 27.32 -9.19 -1.73
CA ILE A 10 26.22 -8.40 -1.15
C ILE A 10 26.58 -6.92 -1.31
N ALA A 11 25.71 -6.12 -1.92
CA ALA A 11 25.77 -4.67 -1.84
C ALA A 11 24.44 -4.14 -1.30
N LEU A 12 24.41 -3.94 0.02
CA LEU A 12 23.49 -3.01 0.67
C LEU A 12 23.88 -1.59 0.21
N ALA A 13 23.02 -0.92 -0.54
CA ALA A 13 23.14 0.51 -0.75
C ALA A 13 22.34 1.23 0.35
N GLY A 14 23.06 1.69 1.38
CA GLY A 14 22.53 2.60 2.39
C GLY A 14 22.26 3.97 1.78
N VAL A 15 21.12 4.58 2.14
CA VAL A 15 20.87 5.99 1.87
C VAL A 15 21.35 6.78 3.07
N LEU A 16 22.49 7.47 2.87
CA LEU A 16 23.03 8.46 3.79
C LEU A 16 22.26 9.76 3.59
N ASN A 17 21.52 10.22 4.60
CA ASN A 17 20.83 11.50 4.55
C ASN A 17 21.82 12.61 4.93
N TRP A 18 22.17 13.49 3.98
CA TRP A 18 22.87 14.74 4.27
C TRP A 18 21.83 15.82 4.62
N ALA A 19 21.84 16.26 5.87
CA ALA A 19 21.17 17.51 6.24
C ALA A 19 22.07 18.67 5.80
N VAL A 20 21.59 19.49 4.85
CA VAL A 20 22.20 20.78 4.54
C VAL A 20 21.90 21.72 5.71
N ALA A 21 22.94 22.07 6.47
CA ALA A 21 22.91 23.20 7.37
C ALA A 21 23.03 24.48 6.52
N ALA A 22 21.97 25.28 6.49
CA ALA A 22 22.02 26.62 5.92
C ALA A 22 22.81 27.55 6.87
N GLY A 23 24.02 27.91 6.45
CA GLY A 23 24.85 28.96 7.07
C GLY A 23 24.57 30.34 6.45
N ALA A 24 24.73 31.36 7.28
CA ALA A 24 24.32 32.76 7.15
C ALA A 24 25.06 33.63 6.10
N GLN A 25 24.41 34.73 5.66
CA GLN A 25 24.88 36.13 5.79
C GLN A 25 23.78 37.17 5.36
N GLU A 26 23.89 38.40 5.88
CA GLU A 26 22.91 39.49 6.18
C GLU A 26 22.29 40.38 5.05
N PRO A 27 21.29 41.26 5.37
CA PRO A 27 20.41 41.97 4.42
C PRO A 27 20.72 43.48 4.23
N PRO A 28 20.12 44.19 3.25
CA PRO A 28 20.02 45.65 3.29
C PRO A 28 18.65 46.17 3.79
N ARG A 29 18.75 47.24 4.61
CA ARG A 29 17.74 48.18 5.18
C ARG A 29 16.44 48.35 4.36
N ALA A 30 15.22 48.35 4.89
CA ALA A 30 14.55 48.98 6.05
C ALA A 30 13.70 50.21 5.65
N GLU A 31 12.37 50.07 5.77
CA GLU A 31 11.34 51.09 6.03
C GLU A 31 10.01 50.33 6.18
N GLY A 32 9.16 50.45 7.20
CA GLY A 32 9.13 51.14 8.47
C GLY A 32 7.92 50.54 9.22
N ALA A 33 8.09 50.18 10.49
CA ALA A 33 7.00 49.73 11.35
C ALA A 33 7.32 50.20 12.77
N THR A 34 6.43 51.02 13.35
CA THR A 34 6.50 51.39 14.77
C THR A 34 5.12 51.16 15.38
N GLU A 35 4.87 49.93 15.82
CA GLU A 35 4.14 49.67 17.06
C GLU A 35 4.61 48.33 17.63
N ALA A 36 5.26 48.37 18.79
CA ALA A 36 5.99 47.25 19.37
C ALA A 36 5.03 46.25 20.05
N ALA A 37 4.84 45.09 19.44
CA ALA A 37 4.28 43.92 20.12
C ALA A 37 5.35 43.27 21.02
N LYS A 38 5.06 43.20 22.32
CA LYS A 38 5.93 42.61 23.35
C LYS A 38 6.14 41.10 23.09
N PRO A 39 7.37 40.56 23.18
CA PRO A 39 7.63 39.14 22.90
C PRO A 39 7.00 38.24 23.96
N GLN A 40 6.19 37.27 23.52
CA GLN A 40 5.73 36.15 24.34
C GLN A 40 6.88 35.13 24.50
N PRO A 41 7.11 34.59 25.71
CA PRO A 41 8.11 33.55 25.92
C PRO A 41 7.73 32.28 25.15
N ALA A 42 8.74 31.59 24.60
CA ALA A 42 8.57 30.31 23.92
C ALA A 42 7.81 29.32 24.80
N ARG A 43 6.68 28.81 24.31
CA ARG A 43 5.95 27.72 24.95
C ARG A 43 6.88 26.51 25.04
N ALA A 44 7.03 25.94 26.23
CA ALA A 44 7.69 24.66 26.40
C ALA A 44 7.02 23.61 25.48
N PRO A 45 7.76 22.64 24.93
CA PRO A 45 7.17 21.59 24.11
C PRO A 45 6.10 20.88 24.95
N GLU A 46 4.86 20.88 24.48
CA GLU A 46 3.79 20.16 25.16
C GLU A 46 4.12 18.66 25.16
N PRO A 47 3.87 17.95 26.27
CA PRO A 47 4.05 16.51 26.30
C PRO A 47 3.21 15.88 25.19
N PRO A 48 3.72 14.87 24.48
CA PRO A 48 2.97 14.21 23.42
C PRO A 48 1.62 13.76 23.97
N SER A 49 0.56 14.03 23.21
CA SER A 49 -0.79 13.65 23.62
C SER A 49 -0.85 12.16 23.93
N ALA A 50 -1.75 11.75 24.82
CA ALA A 50 -1.93 10.33 25.16
C ALA A 50 -2.15 9.45 23.91
N GLN A 51 -2.74 10.01 22.84
CA GLN A 51 -2.90 9.36 21.54
C GLN A 51 -1.57 9.22 20.77
N ALA A 52 -0.70 10.25 20.79
CA ALA A 52 0.63 10.17 20.19
C ALA A 52 1.56 9.20 20.94
N VAL A 53 1.42 9.11 22.27
CA VAL A 53 2.12 8.10 23.09
C VAL A 53 1.59 6.69 22.78
N LEU A 54 0.27 6.52 22.62
CA LEU A 54 -0.36 5.25 22.27
C LEU A 54 0.05 4.79 20.85
N LEU A 55 0.08 5.70 19.87
CA LEU A 55 0.60 5.44 18.51
C LEU A 55 2.09 5.10 18.53
N GLY A 56 2.89 5.82 19.32
CA GLY A 56 4.33 5.52 19.50
C GLY A 56 4.60 4.18 20.19
N GLN A 57 3.66 3.67 20.99
CA GLN A 57 3.72 2.34 21.58
C GLN A 57 3.27 1.25 20.59
N LEU A 58 2.31 1.53 19.71
CA LEU A 58 1.86 0.61 18.66
C LEU A 58 2.91 0.38 17.56
N CYS A 59 3.82 1.33 17.33
CA CYS A 59 4.88 1.21 16.32
C CYS A 59 6.15 0.48 16.80
N LYS A 60 6.20 -0.03 18.04
CA LYS A 60 7.32 -0.85 18.51
C LYS A 60 7.08 -2.32 18.14
N ILE A 61 7.43 -2.69 16.91
CA ILE A 61 7.54 -4.09 16.53
C ILE A 61 8.76 -4.66 17.25
N ASP A 62 8.54 -5.32 18.38
CA ASP A 62 9.56 -6.11 19.06
C ASP A 62 9.77 -7.41 18.28
N ILE A 63 10.77 -7.42 17.40
CA ILE A 63 11.16 -8.59 16.59
C ILE A 63 11.81 -9.69 17.46
N LYS A 64 12.10 -9.43 18.76
CA LYS A 64 12.85 -10.35 19.63
C LYS A 64 12.05 -10.95 20.80
N GLY A 65 10.77 -10.65 20.96
CA GLY A 65 9.99 -11.09 22.13
C GLY A 65 9.38 -12.50 22.05
N GLU A 66 9.45 -13.23 23.16
CA GLU A 66 8.98 -14.59 23.48
C GLU A 66 7.47 -14.89 23.25
N LYS A 67 6.75 -14.03 22.51
CA LYS A 67 5.32 -14.16 22.19
C LYS A 67 5.09 -14.52 20.72
N LYS A 68 6.00 -15.30 20.12
CA LYS A 68 5.95 -15.69 18.69
C LYS A 68 4.60 -16.27 18.26
N ASP A 69 4.03 -17.06 19.15
CA ASP A 69 2.80 -17.81 18.90
C ASP A 69 1.54 -16.94 19.06
N GLN A 70 1.65 -15.81 19.78
CA GLN A 70 0.51 -14.93 20.06
C GLN A 70 0.25 -13.92 18.94
N TRP A 71 1.29 -13.54 18.16
CA TRP A 71 1.16 -12.67 16.99
C TRP A 71 0.95 -13.42 15.67
N MET A 72 1.25 -14.73 15.62
CA MET A 72 1.05 -15.56 14.44
C MET A 72 -0.31 -16.30 14.47
N ARG A 73 -1.39 -15.59 14.84
CA ARG A 73 -2.75 -16.07 14.54
C ARG A 73 -3.07 -15.71 13.11
N LEU A 74 -2.78 -16.63 12.20
CA LEU A 74 -3.21 -16.49 10.82
C LEU A 74 -4.75 -16.54 10.79
N PRO A 75 -5.40 -15.52 10.21
CA PRO A 75 -6.85 -15.54 10.07
C PRO A 75 -7.26 -16.78 9.26
N LYS A 76 -8.46 -17.29 9.53
CA LYS A 76 -9.02 -18.37 8.72
C LYS A 76 -9.15 -17.87 7.26
N ALA A 77 -8.92 -18.76 6.30
CA ALA A 77 -9.25 -18.47 4.91
C ALA A 77 -10.75 -18.16 4.79
N GLU A 78 -11.05 -17.02 4.20
CA GLU A 78 -12.42 -16.58 3.92
C GLU A 78 -12.50 -16.07 2.48
N SER A 79 -13.69 -16.13 1.89
CA SER A 79 -13.94 -15.58 0.58
C SER A 79 -15.37 -15.06 0.43
N SER A 80 -15.53 -14.08 -0.45
CA SER A 80 -16.80 -13.54 -0.91
C SER A 80 -16.83 -13.63 -2.43
N VAL A 81 -17.89 -14.22 -2.97
CA VAL A 81 -18.07 -14.48 -4.40
C VAL A 81 -19.31 -13.76 -4.89
N THR A 82 -19.17 -13.01 -5.98
CA THR A 82 -20.25 -12.25 -6.61
C THR A 82 -20.23 -12.44 -8.12
N GLN A 83 -21.40 -12.35 -8.76
CA GLN A 83 -21.55 -12.47 -10.21
C GLN A 83 -21.96 -11.12 -10.80
N HIS A 84 -21.41 -10.80 -11.97
CA HIS A 84 -21.56 -9.48 -12.60
C HIS A 84 -21.67 -9.61 -14.11
N HIS A 85 -22.28 -8.59 -14.72
CA HIS A 85 -22.36 -8.38 -16.16
C HIS A 85 -21.63 -7.07 -16.51
N LEU A 86 -20.88 -7.07 -17.60
CA LEU A 86 -20.16 -5.89 -18.08
C LEU A 86 -20.31 -5.75 -19.59
N THR A 87 -20.54 -4.51 -20.05
CA THR A 87 -20.58 -4.15 -21.46
C THR A 87 -19.52 -3.08 -21.72
N VAL A 88 -18.48 -3.43 -22.50
CA VAL A 88 -17.39 -2.52 -22.89
C VAL A 88 -17.11 -2.69 -24.38
N GLY A 89 -16.96 -1.58 -25.10
CA GLY A 89 -16.66 -1.60 -26.55
C GLY A 89 -17.69 -2.36 -27.38
N GLY A 90 -18.97 -2.33 -27.00
CA GLY A 90 -20.06 -3.03 -27.69
C GLY A 90 -20.07 -4.56 -27.47
N ARG A 91 -19.22 -5.08 -26.58
CA ARG A 91 -19.17 -6.50 -26.23
C ARG A 91 -19.63 -6.68 -24.78
N SER A 92 -20.53 -7.64 -24.57
CA SER A 92 -20.99 -8.02 -23.24
C SER A 92 -20.41 -9.35 -22.82
N PHE A 93 -20.08 -9.46 -21.53
CA PHE A 93 -19.67 -10.72 -20.93
C PHE A 93 -20.02 -10.78 -19.44
N ASP A 94 -20.31 -11.99 -18.98
CA ASP A 94 -20.52 -12.29 -17.57
C ASP A 94 -19.20 -12.71 -16.91
N TYR A 95 -19.02 -12.32 -15.66
CA TYR A 95 -17.87 -12.71 -14.87
C TYR A 95 -18.21 -12.91 -13.39
N THR A 96 -17.47 -13.81 -12.75
CA THR A 96 -17.44 -13.98 -11.29
C THR A 96 -16.28 -13.20 -10.71
N ALA A 97 -16.54 -12.43 -9.67
CA ALA A 97 -15.55 -11.76 -8.84
C ALA A 97 -15.45 -12.48 -7.49
N THR A 98 -14.22 -12.86 -7.10
CA THR A 98 -13.94 -13.49 -5.81
C THR A 98 -12.91 -12.64 -5.07
N ALA A 99 -13.28 -12.12 -3.91
CA ALA A 99 -12.32 -11.57 -2.94
C ALA A 99 -12.08 -12.61 -1.85
N GLY A 100 -10.84 -12.89 -1.48
CA GLY A 100 -10.57 -13.88 -0.46
C GLY A 100 -9.17 -13.87 0.09
N THR A 101 -8.89 -14.83 0.97
CA THR A 101 -7.61 -15.00 1.65
C THR A 101 -7.06 -16.40 1.40
N LEU A 102 -5.82 -16.49 0.93
CA LEU A 102 -5.05 -17.72 0.79
C LEU A 102 -4.10 -17.89 1.97
N ILE A 103 -4.00 -19.10 2.51
CA ILE A 103 -3.04 -19.45 3.56
C ILE A 103 -1.81 -20.07 2.91
N ILE A 104 -0.65 -19.46 3.16
CA ILE A 104 0.65 -19.97 2.73
C ILE A 104 1.18 -20.89 3.82
N ARG A 105 1.68 -22.05 3.42
CA ARG A 105 2.16 -23.11 4.31
C ARG A 105 3.62 -23.44 4.00
N ASP A 106 4.34 -23.94 4.99
CA ASP A 106 5.69 -24.48 4.80
C ASP A 106 5.66 -25.95 4.35
N ASP A 107 6.85 -26.56 4.23
CA ASP A 107 7.03 -27.94 3.77
C ASP A 107 6.43 -29.00 4.74
N GLU A 108 6.13 -28.59 5.98
CA GLU A 108 5.49 -29.43 7.02
C GLU A 108 3.96 -29.19 7.08
N ASP A 109 3.39 -28.49 6.09
CA ASP A 109 1.99 -28.06 6.01
C ASP A 109 1.57 -27.07 7.13
N LYS A 110 2.52 -26.49 7.87
CA LYS A 110 2.19 -25.51 8.91
C LYS A 110 1.92 -24.14 8.27
N PRO A 111 0.84 -23.44 8.66
CA PRO A 111 0.52 -22.14 8.08
C PRO A 111 1.51 -21.08 8.57
N ILE A 112 2.12 -20.34 7.64
CA ILE A 112 3.19 -19.35 7.90
C ILE A 112 2.83 -17.93 7.46
N ALA A 113 1.87 -17.75 6.53
CA ALA A 113 1.38 -16.45 6.11
C ALA A 113 -0.05 -16.53 5.55
N SER A 114 -0.69 -15.37 5.39
CA SER A 114 -1.97 -15.23 4.69
C SER A 114 -1.89 -14.09 3.66
N ILE A 115 -2.39 -14.32 2.45
CA ILE A 115 -2.39 -13.35 1.35
C ILE A 115 -3.83 -13.08 0.91
N GLY A 116 -4.24 -11.82 0.91
CA GLY A 116 -5.50 -11.39 0.32
C GLY A 116 -5.40 -11.34 -1.21
N TYR A 117 -6.46 -11.73 -1.91
CA TYR A 117 -6.55 -11.68 -3.37
C TYR A 117 -7.93 -11.22 -3.85
N VAL A 118 -7.98 -10.72 -5.08
CA VAL A 118 -9.21 -10.52 -5.84
C VAL A 118 -9.03 -11.18 -7.20
N ALA A 119 -9.96 -12.03 -7.60
CA ALA A 119 -9.92 -12.78 -8.84
C ALA A 119 -11.17 -12.52 -9.68
N TYR A 120 -10.98 -12.47 -11.01
CA TYR A 120 -12.05 -12.32 -11.98
C TYR A 120 -12.01 -13.47 -12.98
N VAL A 121 -13.12 -14.19 -13.08
CA VAL A 121 -13.28 -15.32 -14.01
C VAL A 121 -14.43 -15.01 -14.96
N ARG A 122 -14.12 -14.88 -16.24
CA ARG A 122 -15.10 -14.65 -17.31
C ARG A 122 -15.70 -15.98 -17.78
N HIS A 123 -17.00 -16.02 -18.08
CA HIS A 123 -17.74 -17.26 -18.36
C HIS A 123 -17.97 -17.57 -19.86
N ASP A 124 -17.56 -16.68 -20.76
CA ASP A 124 -17.87 -16.76 -22.20
C ASP A 124 -16.83 -17.52 -23.04
N ALA A 125 -15.88 -18.23 -22.42
CA ALA A 125 -14.79 -18.90 -23.11
C ALA A 125 -15.27 -20.20 -23.79
N LYS A 126 -15.90 -20.08 -24.97
CA LYS A 126 -16.20 -21.23 -25.83
C LYS A 126 -14.94 -21.69 -26.57
N GLY A 127 -14.18 -22.60 -25.95
CA GLY A 127 -13.17 -23.41 -26.64
C GLY A 127 -11.84 -22.74 -26.98
N GLY A 128 -11.46 -21.65 -26.29
CA GLY A 128 -10.16 -20.99 -26.46
C GLY A 128 -9.27 -21.07 -25.22
N VAL A 129 -7.95 -21.05 -25.40
CA VAL A 129 -6.99 -20.92 -24.30
C VAL A 129 -6.93 -19.45 -23.88
N ARG A 130 -7.59 -19.10 -22.78
CA ARG A 130 -7.50 -17.73 -22.21
C ARG A 130 -6.29 -17.65 -21.27
N PRO A 131 -5.37 -16.68 -21.46
CA PRO A 131 -4.24 -16.51 -20.55
C PRO A 131 -4.69 -16.20 -19.12
N LEU A 132 -3.92 -16.70 -18.14
CA LEU A 132 -4.06 -16.33 -16.73
C LEU A 132 -3.07 -15.20 -16.43
N MET A 133 -3.57 -14.09 -15.89
CA MET A 133 -2.77 -12.95 -15.47
C MET A 133 -2.77 -12.85 -13.95
N PHE A 134 -1.59 -12.71 -13.38
CA PHE A 134 -1.39 -12.31 -11.99
C PHE A 134 -0.80 -10.91 -11.96
N ALA A 135 -1.34 -10.05 -11.11
CA ALA A 135 -0.90 -8.66 -10.99
C ALA A 135 -0.62 -8.34 -9.52
N PHE A 136 0.59 -7.83 -9.25
CA PHE A 136 1.05 -7.46 -7.92
C PHE A 136 1.61 -6.05 -7.98
N ASN A 137 1.28 -5.23 -6.99
CA ASN A 137 1.87 -3.90 -6.93
C ASN A 137 3.33 -3.96 -6.50
N GLY A 138 4.09 -2.92 -6.86
CA GLY A 138 5.51 -2.79 -6.55
C GLY A 138 5.79 -1.98 -5.28
N GLY A 139 7.08 -1.74 -5.03
CA GLY A 139 7.58 -1.13 -3.79
C GLY A 139 7.36 -2.04 -2.57
N PRO A 140 8.07 -1.84 -1.47
CA PRO A 140 7.76 -2.57 -0.24
C PRO A 140 6.47 -2.02 0.38
N GLY A 141 5.45 -2.87 0.51
CA GLY A 141 4.24 -2.59 1.29
C GLY A 141 3.09 -1.88 0.54
N SER A 142 3.22 -1.60 -0.76
CA SER A 142 2.11 -1.01 -1.52
C SER A 142 1.04 -2.06 -1.84
N SER A 143 -0.24 -1.69 -1.67
CA SER A 143 -1.35 -2.61 -1.90
C SER A 143 -1.62 -2.82 -3.39
N SER A 144 -1.95 -4.06 -3.78
CA SER A 144 -2.53 -4.39 -5.10
C SER A 144 -3.89 -3.76 -5.37
N LEU A 145 -4.48 -3.08 -4.38
CA LEU A 145 -5.70 -2.27 -4.56
C LEU A 145 -5.54 -1.24 -5.69
N TRP A 146 -4.37 -0.65 -5.86
CA TRP A 146 -4.12 0.33 -6.93
C TRP A 146 -4.27 -0.28 -8.32
N LEU A 147 -3.76 -1.49 -8.51
CA LEU A 147 -3.94 -2.22 -9.77
C LEU A 147 -5.39 -2.67 -9.93
N HIS A 148 -6.01 -3.13 -8.85
CA HIS A 148 -7.40 -3.58 -8.87
C HIS A 148 -8.38 -2.45 -9.23
N MET A 149 -8.36 -1.31 -8.53
CA MET A 149 -9.38 -0.26 -8.64
C MET A 149 -8.92 0.97 -9.44
N GLY A 150 -7.65 1.01 -9.84
CA GLY A 150 -7.07 2.12 -10.61
C GLY A 150 -6.73 1.77 -12.05
N VAL A 151 -6.41 0.51 -12.37
CA VAL A 151 -5.84 0.16 -13.68
C VAL A 151 -6.51 -1.05 -14.33
N LEU A 152 -6.43 -2.23 -13.71
CA LEU A 152 -6.68 -3.53 -14.36
C LEU A 152 -8.04 -4.16 -14.04
N GLY A 153 -8.70 -3.78 -12.94
CA GLY A 153 -9.99 -4.38 -12.59
C GLY A 153 -11.12 -3.95 -13.53
N PRO A 154 -12.23 -4.71 -13.58
CA PRO A 154 -13.39 -4.43 -14.44
C PRO A 154 -14.15 -3.16 -14.00
N LYS A 155 -13.90 -2.68 -12.78
CA LYS A 155 -14.44 -1.42 -12.25
C LYS A 155 -13.29 -0.59 -11.67
N ARG A 156 -13.42 0.74 -11.78
CA ARG A 156 -12.48 1.72 -11.23
C ARG A 156 -13.17 2.71 -10.31
N VAL A 157 -12.40 3.30 -9.40
CA VAL A 157 -12.87 4.42 -8.58
C VAL A 157 -12.83 5.71 -9.39
N VAL A 158 -13.88 6.53 -9.27
CA VAL A 158 -13.87 7.89 -9.80
C VAL A 158 -13.05 8.77 -8.87
N VAL A 159 -12.00 9.38 -9.40
CA VAL A 159 -11.12 10.31 -8.69
C VAL A 159 -11.29 11.72 -9.26
N SER A 160 -11.13 12.72 -8.41
CA SER A 160 -10.96 14.11 -8.83
C SER A 160 -9.52 14.32 -9.32
N ASP A 161 -9.35 15.02 -10.43
CA ASP A 161 -8.06 15.40 -11.00
C ASP A 161 -8.21 16.81 -11.62
N PRO A 162 -7.40 17.81 -11.24
CA PRO A 162 -6.24 17.77 -10.33
C PRO A 162 -6.56 17.94 -8.84
N GLY A 163 -7.85 18.10 -8.49
CA GLY A 163 -8.28 18.36 -7.12
C GLY A 163 -8.27 17.12 -6.21
N PRO A 164 -8.31 17.31 -4.88
CA PRO A 164 -8.42 16.19 -3.95
C PRO A 164 -9.75 15.45 -4.12
N THR A 165 -9.71 14.12 -4.10
CA THR A 165 -10.93 13.29 -4.09
C THR A 165 -11.54 13.34 -2.67
N PRO A 166 -12.84 13.66 -2.51
CA PRO A 166 -13.51 13.66 -1.21
C PRO A 166 -13.45 12.31 -0.51
N ALA A 167 -13.61 12.30 0.82
CA ALA A 167 -13.74 11.06 1.59
C ALA A 167 -14.93 10.22 1.09
N GLY A 168 -14.87 8.91 1.32
CA GLY A 168 -15.90 7.97 0.87
C GLY A 168 -17.30 8.27 1.45
N PRO A 169 -18.35 7.70 0.85
CA PRO A 169 -18.33 6.60 -0.12
C PRO A 169 -17.89 7.01 -1.53
N TYR A 170 -16.95 6.25 -2.10
CA TYR A 170 -16.43 6.52 -3.44
C TYR A 170 -17.35 5.96 -4.51
N ARG A 171 -17.57 6.74 -5.59
CA ARG A 171 -18.27 6.27 -6.78
C ARG A 171 -17.37 5.34 -7.58
N THR A 172 -17.92 4.24 -8.07
CA THR A 172 -17.26 3.35 -9.01
C THR A 172 -17.94 3.40 -10.37
N VAL A 173 -17.16 3.18 -11.42
CA VAL A 173 -17.63 3.06 -12.81
C VAL A 173 -16.96 1.85 -13.45
N ASP A 174 -17.54 1.36 -14.54
CA ASP A 174 -16.92 0.32 -15.35
C ASP A 174 -15.60 0.82 -15.94
N ASN A 175 -14.64 -0.10 -16.06
CA ASN A 175 -13.34 0.20 -16.63
C ASN A 175 -13.39 -0.03 -18.14
N GLU A 176 -13.53 1.07 -18.88
CA GLU A 176 -13.65 1.06 -20.35
C GLU A 176 -12.33 0.79 -21.08
N PHE A 177 -11.19 0.74 -20.36
CA PHE A 177 -9.85 0.57 -20.92
C PHE A 177 -9.30 -0.86 -20.81
N GLY A 178 -10.08 -1.78 -20.23
CA GLY A 178 -9.68 -3.17 -19.97
C GLY A 178 -10.09 -4.19 -21.03
#